data_AF-A0AAD9S870-F1
#
_entry.id   AF-A0AAD9S870-F1
#
_cell.length_a   1.000
_cell.length_b   1.000
_cell.length_c   1.000
_cell.angle_alpha   90.00
_cell.angle_beta   90.00
_cell.angle_gamma   90.00
#
_symmetry.space_group_name_H-M   'P 1'
#
loop_
_entity.id
_entity.type
_entity.pdbx_description
1 polymer ?
#
loop_
_entity_poly.entity_id
_entity_poly.type
_entity_poly.pdbx_seq_one_letter_code
_entity_poly.pdbx_strand_id
1 'polypeptide(L)'
;MAIAASKGEDAIQGILDEAKEKDEQGISQAMIDALKDRLTAREIYELNEILVWVIFGFSYFNIEHLNAGLFLCFKERSYQSLESKLAGKYANIFDTGSSGSSDIQVTDDMRQLLTKERTESRLQKKEDLTKFSIEIKIEKAEFKEVQTFLWSVMQKLTQEQFAFEKREEQAIAKGNIQVNEFDSHFTIVQRTFALLAAEPDKRSQALAPYLLDYLPRHLGVLRQATGLDLLTDSQNREIGDGLFSLFESGEVIAKHWASCDELTWYRNRDELDNFLTWLKDPLVVGHIRRVGKRNRDWLDQLTQSAGDLDPYGALLKEVMKVVAQHWLENNEWAVQQPFQWLQGFIAMVCFSHFGLSGLTKR
;
A
#
# COMPACT_ATOMS: atom_id res chain seq x y z
N MET A 1 9.41 42.48 42.73
CA MET A 1 9.48 43.02 41.36
C MET A 1 10.12 42.06 40.34
N ALA A 2 10.99 41.11 40.71
CA ALA A 2 11.66 40.22 39.75
C ALA A 2 10.77 39.15 39.05
N ILE A 3 9.66 38.73 39.67
CA ILE A 3 8.80 37.64 39.15
C ILE A 3 7.84 38.10 38.03
N ALA A 4 7.55 39.41 37.95
CA ALA A 4 6.69 39.96 36.90
C ALA A 4 7.45 40.27 35.60
N ALA A 5 8.77 40.49 35.70
CA ALA A 5 9.63 40.75 34.55
C ALA A 5 9.91 39.48 33.73
N SER A 6 10.20 38.34 34.38
CA SER A 6 10.48 37.09 33.65
C SER A 6 9.27 36.55 32.89
N LYS A 7 8.06 36.66 33.46
CA LYS A 7 6.82 36.28 32.76
C LYS A 7 6.51 37.15 31.54
N GLY A 8 6.99 38.40 31.53
CA GLY A 8 6.85 39.30 30.38
C GLY A 8 7.83 38.97 29.26
N GLU A 9 9.07 38.62 29.61
CA GLU A 9 10.10 38.18 28.66
C GLU A 9 9.73 36.84 28.01
N ASP A 10 9.24 35.87 28.79
CA ASP A 10 8.78 34.57 28.26
C ASP A 10 7.59 34.73 27.28
N ALA A 11 6.67 35.66 27.58
CA ALA A 11 5.53 35.94 26.71
C ALA A 11 5.92 36.69 25.42
N ILE A 12 6.89 37.60 25.49
CA ILE A 12 7.41 38.31 24.31
C ILE A 12 8.21 37.35 23.43
N GLN A 13 9.02 36.47 24.02
CA GLN A 13 9.75 35.44 23.28
C GLN A 13 8.79 34.49 22.57
N GLY A 14 7.72 34.05 23.25
CA GLY A 14 6.68 33.23 22.63
C GLY A 14 5.99 33.91 21.43
N ILE A 15 5.69 35.21 21.53
CA ILE A 15 5.09 35.97 20.40
C ILE A 15 6.08 36.13 19.25
N LEU A 16 7.37 36.35 19.53
CA LEU A 16 8.42 36.45 18.51
C LEU A 16 8.64 35.12 17.80
N ASP A 17 8.65 34.02 18.55
CA ASP A 17 8.77 32.67 18.01
C ASP A 17 7.56 32.31 17.14
N GLU A 18 6.33 32.62 17.60
CA GLU A 18 5.10 32.44 16.81
C GLU A 18 5.08 33.30 15.52
N ALA A 19 5.59 34.53 15.59
CA ALA A 19 5.66 35.42 14.42
C ALA A 19 6.68 34.90 13.40
N LYS A 20 7.81 34.38 13.88
CA LYS A 20 8.86 33.78 13.05
C LYS A 20 8.38 32.48 12.41
N GLU A 21 7.69 31.62 13.15
CA GLU A 21 7.11 30.38 12.65
C GLU A 21 6.05 30.64 11.56
N LYS A 22 5.20 31.66 11.74
CA LYS A 22 4.22 32.06 10.71
C LYS A 22 4.89 32.59 9.43
N ASP A 23 6.00 33.30 9.54
CA ASP A 23 6.76 33.79 8.39
C ASP A 23 7.45 32.62 7.65
N GLU A 24 8.07 31.69 8.39
CA GLU A 24 8.69 30.47 7.86
C GLU A 24 7.68 29.54 7.15
N GLN A 25 6.48 29.35 7.72
CA GLN A 25 5.39 28.61 7.08
C GLN A 25 4.87 29.31 5.82
N GLY A 26 4.77 30.65 5.83
CA GLY A 26 4.36 31.43 4.67
C GLY A 26 5.33 31.32 3.50
N ILE A 27 6.64 31.38 3.79
CA ILE A 27 7.72 31.17 2.81
C ILE A 27 7.64 29.73 2.25
N SER A 28 7.47 28.75 3.13
CA SER A 28 7.38 27.34 2.76
C SER A 28 6.16 27.03 1.87
N GLN A 29 5.01 27.63 2.17
CA GLN A 29 3.81 27.50 1.33
C GLN A 29 4.00 28.15 -0.05
N ALA A 30 4.55 29.37 -0.10
CA ALA A 30 4.84 30.05 -1.37
C ALA A 30 5.81 29.24 -2.26
N MET A 31 6.74 28.52 -1.63
CA MET A 31 7.66 27.61 -2.30
C MET A 31 6.96 26.40 -2.93
N ILE A 32 6.00 25.78 -2.21
CA ILE A 32 5.18 24.69 -2.74
C ILE A 32 4.35 25.16 -3.93
N ASP A 33 3.76 26.35 -3.84
CA ASP A 33 2.96 26.93 -4.92
C ASP A 33 3.83 27.20 -6.16
N ALA A 34 5.00 27.81 -5.98
CA ALA A 34 5.97 28.03 -7.05
C ALA A 34 6.46 26.71 -7.67
N LEU A 35 6.61 25.66 -6.87
CA LEU A 35 6.98 24.34 -7.37
C LEU A 35 5.86 23.72 -8.21
N LYS A 36 4.62 23.78 -7.74
CA LYS A 36 3.43 23.29 -8.45
C LYS A 36 3.25 23.96 -9.82
N ASP A 37 3.56 25.25 -9.93
CA ASP A 37 3.49 25.98 -11.19
C ASP A 37 4.53 25.48 -12.21
N ARG A 38 5.72 25.09 -11.74
CA ARG A 38 6.84 24.65 -12.58
C ARG A 38 6.75 23.18 -12.98
N LEU A 39 6.20 22.33 -12.13
CA LEU A 39 6.12 20.89 -12.38
C LEU A 39 4.97 20.54 -13.34
N THR A 40 5.18 19.50 -14.14
CA THR A 40 4.12 18.84 -14.91
C THR A 40 3.24 17.97 -14.01
N ALA A 41 2.03 17.63 -14.47
CA ALA A 41 1.14 16.74 -13.73
C ALA A 41 1.80 15.38 -13.41
N ARG A 42 2.63 14.88 -14.32
CA ARG A 42 3.39 13.64 -14.14
C ARG A 42 4.43 13.76 -13.04
N GLU A 43 5.17 14.87 -13.02
CA GLU A 43 6.20 15.11 -11.99
C GLU A 43 5.59 15.37 -10.62
N ILE A 44 4.40 15.97 -10.55
CA ILE A 44 3.64 16.10 -9.30
C ILE A 44 3.21 14.71 -8.81
N TYR A 45 2.73 13.84 -9.70
CA TYR A 45 2.35 12.49 -9.31
C TYR A 45 3.55 11.64 -8.84
N GLU A 46 4.68 11.75 -9.53
CA GLU A 46 5.94 11.12 -9.10
C GLU A 46 6.39 11.64 -7.73
N LEU A 47 6.34 12.96 -7.52
CA LEU A 47 6.68 13.58 -6.24
C LEU A 47 5.76 13.10 -5.11
N ASN A 48 4.45 13.05 -5.34
CA ASN A 48 3.50 12.54 -4.34
C ASN A 48 3.75 11.05 -4.03
N GLU A 49 4.10 10.23 -5.03
CA GLU A 49 4.49 8.84 -4.80
C GLU A 49 5.74 8.76 -3.90
N ILE A 50 6.74 9.63 -4.08
CA ILE A 50 7.92 9.68 -3.18
C ILE A 50 7.49 10.07 -1.75
N LEU A 51 6.62 11.07 -1.63
CA LEU A 51 6.14 11.56 -0.33
C LEU A 51 5.39 10.48 0.46
N VAL A 52 4.65 9.59 -0.21
CA VAL A 52 4.00 8.43 0.44
C VAL A 52 5.00 7.62 1.25
N TRP A 53 6.17 7.30 0.68
CA TRP A 53 7.20 6.51 1.35
C TRP A 53 7.89 7.30 2.46
N VAL A 54 8.36 8.52 2.14
CA VAL A 54 9.18 9.31 3.08
C VAL A 54 8.39 9.83 4.28
N ILE A 55 7.08 10.11 4.11
CA ILE A 55 6.25 10.65 5.18
C ILE A 55 5.58 9.53 5.99
N PHE A 56 5.00 8.54 5.32
CA PHE A 56 4.13 7.52 5.95
C PHE A 56 4.70 6.11 5.95
N GLY A 57 5.90 5.90 5.42
CA GLY A 57 6.60 4.65 5.62
C GLY A 57 7.12 4.51 7.05
N PHE A 58 7.25 3.27 7.52
CA PHE A 58 7.69 2.94 8.87
C PHE A 58 9.20 2.71 8.99
N SER A 59 9.95 2.97 7.92
CA SER A 59 11.40 2.89 7.84
C SER A 59 11.94 4.16 7.18
N TYR A 60 13.26 4.34 7.23
CA TYR A 60 13.95 5.31 6.39
C TYR A 60 14.18 4.73 4.99
N PHE A 61 14.15 5.59 3.98
CA PHE A 61 14.29 5.19 2.57
C PHE A 61 15.41 5.97 1.89
N ASN A 62 16.33 5.23 1.30
CA ASN A 62 17.31 5.78 0.38
C ASN A 62 16.77 5.81 -1.07
N ILE A 63 17.59 6.32 -1.99
CA ILE A 63 17.25 6.45 -3.41
C ILE A 63 16.89 5.12 -4.09
N GLU A 64 17.53 4.01 -3.72
CA GLU A 64 17.23 2.70 -4.32
C GLU A 64 15.82 2.23 -3.97
N HIS A 65 15.41 2.40 -2.71
CA HIS A 65 14.05 2.09 -2.28
C HIS A 65 13.01 2.96 -2.98
N LEU A 66 13.28 4.27 -3.10
CA LEU A 66 12.36 5.19 -3.76
C LEU A 66 12.24 4.90 -5.26
N ASN A 67 13.35 4.58 -5.94
CA ASN A 67 13.32 4.12 -7.33
C ASN A 67 12.50 2.83 -7.50
N ALA A 68 12.60 1.90 -6.55
CA ALA A 68 11.79 0.69 -6.53
C ALA A 68 10.29 1.00 -6.37
N GLY A 69 9.93 1.94 -5.48
CA GLY A 69 8.55 2.43 -5.31
C GLY A 69 8.00 3.07 -6.59
N LEU A 70 8.78 3.96 -7.21
CA LEU A 70 8.45 4.59 -8.49
C LEU A 70 8.28 3.56 -9.60
N PHE A 71 9.15 2.54 -9.66
CA PHE A 71 9.01 1.45 -10.61
C PHE A 71 7.73 0.65 -10.38
N LEU A 72 7.36 0.37 -9.12
CA LEU A 72 6.10 -0.31 -8.81
C LEU A 72 4.88 0.50 -9.23
N CYS A 73 4.93 1.83 -9.08
CA CYS A 73 3.90 2.78 -9.50
C CYS A 73 3.76 2.87 -11.02
N PHE A 74 4.88 3.02 -11.72
CA PHE A 74 4.87 3.44 -13.13
C PHE A 74 5.25 2.37 -14.14
N LYS A 75 5.87 1.29 -13.70
CA LYS A 75 6.42 0.20 -14.53
C LYS A 75 7.46 0.65 -15.57
N GLU A 76 7.89 1.90 -15.51
CA GLU A 76 8.82 2.55 -16.42
C GLU A 76 9.92 3.25 -15.64
N ARG A 77 11.09 3.40 -16.27
CA ARG A 77 12.17 4.24 -15.73
C ARG A 77 12.01 5.65 -16.25
N SER A 78 12.14 6.63 -15.35
CA SER A 78 12.20 8.03 -15.77
C SER A 78 13.48 8.29 -16.56
N TYR A 79 13.40 9.21 -17.54
CA TYR A 79 14.55 9.63 -18.33
C TYR A 79 15.61 10.37 -17.49
N GLN A 80 15.16 11.14 -16.50
CA GLN A 80 16.03 11.82 -15.55
C GLN A 80 16.11 10.98 -14.27
N SER A 81 17.33 10.80 -13.76
CA SER A 81 17.55 10.03 -12.54
C SER A 81 16.93 10.71 -11.32
N LEU A 82 16.51 9.92 -10.33
CA LEU A 82 15.89 10.44 -9.12
C LEU A 82 16.84 11.36 -8.35
N GLU A 83 18.12 11.04 -8.30
CA GLU A 83 19.17 11.85 -7.67
C GLU A 83 19.23 13.25 -8.28
N SER A 84 19.19 13.35 -9.61
CA SER A 84 19.19 14.63 -10.31
C SER A 84 17.91 15.43 -10.04
N LYS A 85 16.77 14.76 -9.87
CA LYS A 85 15.52 15.44 -9.50
C LYS A 85 15.54 15.91 -8.05
N LEU A 86 16.02 15.08 -7.12
CA LEU A 86 16.16 15.41 -5.70
C LEU A 86 17.14 16.57 -5.50
N ALA A 87 18.29 16.57 -6.18
CA ALA A 87 19.26 17.68 -6.10
C ALA A 87 18.84 18.94 -6.87
N GLY A 88 17.84 18.84 -7.76
CA GLY A 88 17.39 19.92 -8.63
C GLY A 88 15.95 20.33 -8.34
N LYS A 89 15.02 19.71 -9.06
CA LYS A 89 13.58 20.08 -9.05
C LYS A 89 12.93 19.94 -7.68
N TYR A 90 13.35 18.97 -6.87
CA TYR A 90 12.73 18.63 -5.59
C TYR A 90 13.61 19.01 -4.37
N ALA A 91 14.73 19.70 -4.59
CA ALA A 91 15.72 20.02 -3.54
C ALA A 91 15.15 20.81 -2.36
N ASN A 92 14.08 21.53 -2.64
CA ASN A 92 13.35 22.38 -1.72
C ASN A 92 12.45 21.61 -0.72
N ILE A 93 12.12 20.35 -1.04
CA ILE A 93 11.25 19.51 -0.22
C ILE A 93 12.06 18.51 0.61
N PHE A 94 13.15 18.01 0.04
CA PHE A 94 13.91 16.91 0.61
C PHE A 94 15.27 17.36 1.11
N ASP A 95 15.62 16.90 2.31
CA ASP A 95 16.99 16.88 2.79
C ASP A 95 17.68 15.60 2.31
N THR A 96 18.78 15.77 1.59
CA THR A 96 19.60 14.69 1.02
C THR A 96 20.93 14.61 1.77
N GLY A 97 20.86 14.32 3.07
CA GLY A 97 22.04 13.91 3.85
C GLY A 97 22.86 15.02 4.50
N SER A 98 22.23 16.12 4.96
CA SER A 98 22.90 17.06 5.87
C SER A 98 23.40 16.40 7.18
N SER A 99 22.89 15.21 7.51
CA SER A 99 23.17 14.43 8.73
C SER A 99 24.16 13.26 8.55
N GLY A 100 24.75 13.08 7.37
CA GLY A 100 25.64 11.93 7.08
C GLY A 100 24.92 10.60 6.86
N SER A 101 23.58 10.58 6.87
CA SER A 101 22.78 9.46 6.38
C SER A 101 22.51 9.58 4.88
N SER A 102 22.44 8.44 4.18
CA SER A 102 21.99 8.35 2.78
C SER A 102 20.46 8.41 2.62
N ASP A 103 19.73 8.51 3.72
CA ASP A 103 18.27 8.49 3.72
C ASP A 103 17.67 9.82 3.30
N ILE A 104 16.58 9.75 2.56
CA ILE A 104 15.85 10.91 2.08
C ILE A 104 14.81 11.28 3.13
N GLN A 105 14.83 12.54 3.56
CA GLN A 105 13.89 13.05 4.56
C GLN A 105 13.18 14.31 4.05
N VAL A 106 11.97 14.54 4.53
CA VAL A 106 11.27 15.82 4.38
C VAL A 106 11.48 16.61 5.66
N THR A 107 11.86 17.89 5.54
CA THR A 107 12.01 18.79 6.70
C THR A 107 10.68 18.92 7.46
N ASP A 108 10.71 19.10 8.78
CA ASP A 108 9.49 19.11 9.61
C ASP A 108 8.46 20.17 9.16
N ASP A 109 8.91 21.36 8.77
CA ASP A 109 8.03 22.43 8.27
C ASP A 109 7.29 22.00 6.99
N MET A 110 8.00 21.36 6.06
CA MET A 110 7.43 20.82 4.83
C MET A 110 6.49 19.65 5.11
N ARG A 111 6.80 18.79 6.09
CA ARG A 111 5.97 17.64 6.43
C ARG A 111 4.56 18.07 6.81
N GLN A 112 4.41 19.14 7.59
CA GLN A 112 3.10 19.67 7.98
C GLN A 112 2.33 20.27 6.80
N LEU A 113 3.02 20.95 5.89
CA LEU A 113 2.37 21.58 4.73
C LEU A 113 1.95 20.54 3.67
N LEU A 114 2.75 19.50 3.48
CA LEU A 114 2.53 18.44 2.50
C LEU A 114 1.55 17.38 3.00
N THR A 115 1.34 17.27 4.32
CA THR A 115 0.34 16.38 4.90
C THR A 115 -1.00 17.09 5.00
N LYS A 116 -2.01 16.61 4.29
CA LYS A 116 -3.35 17.19 4.33
C LYS A 116 -4.40 16.19 4.78
N GLU A 117 -5.23 16.64 5.71
CA GLU A 117 -6.47 15.95 6.04
C GLU A 117 -7.41 15.96 4.84
N ARG A 118 -8.20 14.91 4.76
CA ARG A 118 -9.17 14.76 3.69
C ARG A 118 -10.34 15.71 3.94
N THR A 119 -10.61 16.59 2.98
CA THR A 119 -11.74 17.53 3.03
C THR A 119 -13.01 16.97 2.38
N GLU A 120 -12.89 15.91 1.58
CA GLU A 120 -14.00 15.30 0.82
C GLU A 120 -14.04 13.78 1.00
N SER A 121 -15.25 13.24 1.19
CA SER A 121 -15.43 11.80 1.45
C SER A 121 -14.99 10.93 0.28
N ARG A 122 -14.26 9.84 0.58
CA ARG A 122 -13.93 8.78 -0.41
C ARG A 122 -15.17 8.20 -1.10
N LEU A 123 -16.29 8.13 -0.39
CA LEU A 123 -17.56 7.59 -0.87
C LEU A 123 -18.29 8.55 -1.83
N GLN A 124 -17.93 9.83 -1.83
CA GLN A 124 -18.53 10.87 -2.69
C GLN A 124 -17.87 10.99 -4.06
N LYS A 125 -16.68 10.38 -4.28
CA LYS A 125 -16.24 10.03 -5.64
C LYS A 125 -17.14 8.92 -6.18
N LYS A 126 -18.41 9.27 -6.43
CA LYS A 126 -19.22 8.58 -7.44
C LYS A 126 -18.34 8.49 -8.68
N GLU A 127 -18.33 7.31 -9.28
CA GLU A 127 -17.74 7.05 -10.58
C GLU A 127 -18.28 8.05 -11.60
N ASP A 128 -17.67 9.23 -11.70
CA ASP A 128 -17.86 10.18 -12.81
C ASP A 128 -16.96 9.78 -13.98
N LEU A 129 -16.57 8.51 -14.03
CA LEU A 129 -16.18 7.85 -15.26
C LEU A 129 -17.45 7.23 -15.80
N THR A 130 -18.01 7.85 -16.83
CA THR A 130 -19.06 7.34 -17.69
C THR A 130 -18.67 5.95 -18.20
N LYS A 131 -18.88 4.90 -17.39
CA LYS A 131 -18.66 3.52 -17.78
C LYS A 131 -19.76 3.16 -18.76
N PHE A 132 -19.41 3.17 -20.04
CA PHE A 132 -20.26 2.64 -21.08
C PHE A 132 -19.89 1.17 -21.32
N SER A 133 -20.81 0.28 -20.97
CA SER A 133 -20.70 -1.15 -21.24
C SER A 133 -21.77 -1.54 -22.25
N ILE A 134 -21.37 -2.19 -23.35
CA ILE A 134 -22.29 -2.87 -24.27
C ILE A 134 -22.14 -4.37 -24.07
N GLU A 135 -23.24 -5.06 -23.79
CA GLU A 135 -23.34 -6.51 -23.88
C GLU A 135 -24.05 -6.88 -25.18
N ILE A 136 -23.40 -7.68 -26.04
CA ILE A 136 -23.99 -8.19 -27.29
C ILE A 136 -24.21 -9.70 -27.12
N LYS A 137 -25.48 -10.13 -27.09
CA LYS A 137 -25.85 -11.53 -26.97
C LYS A 137 -26.37 -12.08 -28.30
N ILE A 138 -25.72 -13.11 -28.82
CA ILE A 138 -26.08 -13.77 -30.09
C ILE A 138 -26.59 -15.17 -29.77
N GLU A 139 -27.90 -15.39 -29.85
CA GLU A 139 -28.51 -16.65 -29.41
C GLU A 139 -28.76 -17.64 -30.54
N LYS A 140 -28.93 -17.18 -31.79
CA LYS A 140 -29.19 -18.02 -32.98
C LYS A 140 -28.73 -17.33 -34.27
N ALA A 141 -27.47 -17.51 -34.64
CA ALA A 141 -26.92 -16.98 -35.90
C ALA A 141 -25.99 -17.99 -36.54
N GLU A 142 -25.96 -18.04 -37.88
CA GLU A 142 -24.96 -18.85 -38.58
C GLU A 142 -23.58 -18.21 -38.45
N PHE A 143 -22.53 -19.03 -38.39
CA PHE A 143 -21.15 -18.57 -38.14
C PHE A 143 -20.71 -17.44 -39.08
N LYS A 144 -21.13 -17.52 -40.35
CA LYS A 144 -20.81 -16.52 -41.38
C LYS A 144 -21.50 -15.18 -41.15
N GLU A 145 -22.70 -15.18 -40.56
CA GLU A 145 -23.45 -13.98 -40.20
C GLU A 145 -22.81 -13.28 -39.00
N VAL A 146 -22.38 -14.05 -37.99
CA VAL A 146 -21.64 -13.52 -36.83
C VAL A 146 -20.32 -12.88 -37.27
N GLN A 147 -19.56 -13.55 -38.14
CA GLN A 147 -18.32 -12.99 -38.68
C GLN A 147 -18.57 -11.70 -39.47
N THR A 148 -19.60 -11.67 -40.31
CA THR A 148 -19.94 -10.48 -41.10
C THR A 148 -20.39 -9.33 -40.19
N PHE A 149 -21.19 -9.63 -39.16
CA PHE A 149 -21.62 -8.66 -38.16
C PHE A 149 -20.43 -8.06 -37.40
N LEU A 150 -19.59 -8.89 -36.78
CA LEU A 150 -18.41 -8.42 -36.05
C LEU A 150 -17.46 -7.65 -36.97
N TRP A 151 -17.24 -8.11 -38.20
CA TRP A 151 -16.43 -7.41 -39.19
C TRP A 151 -17.02 -6.05 -39.56
N SER A 152 -18.34 -5.95 -39.75
CA SER A 152 -19.02 -4.69 -40.06
C SER A 152 -18.97 -3.69 -38.92
N VAL A 153 -19.09 -4.17 -37.67
CA VAL A 153 -18.95 -3.35 -36.46
C VAL A 153 -17.51 -2.83 -36.36
N MET A 154 -16.51 -3.69 -36.53
CA MET A 154 -15.10 -3.30 -36.52
C MET A 154 -14.76 -2.31 -37.64
N GLN A 155 -15.24 -2.54 -38.86
CA GLN A 155 -15.04 -1.63 -39.99
C GLN A 155 -15.68 -0.26 -39.74
N LYS A 156 -16.90 -0.21 -39.20
CA LYS A 156 -17.57 1.04 -38.82
C LYS A 156 -16.84 1.77 -37.69
N LEU A 157 -16.34 1.04 -36.69
CA LEU A 157 -15.50 1.60 -35.62
C LEU A 157 -14.18 2.19 -36.15
N THR A 158 -13.66 1.68 -37.28
CA THR A 158 -12.42 2.17 -37.90
C THR A 158 -12.60 3.24 -38.98
N GLN A 159 -13.74 3.27 -39.68
CA GLN A 159 -13.97 4.18 -40.83
C GLN A 159 -14.74 5.44 -40.47
N GLU A 160 -15.72 5.34 -39.57
CA GLU A 160 -16.31 6.52 -38.96
C GLU A 160 -15.41 6.86 -37.78
N GLN A 161 -14.82 8.06 -37.76
CA GLN A 161 -14.27 8.60 -36.54
C GLN A 161 -15.40 8.56 -35.52
N PHE A 162 -15.40 7.55 -34.65
CA PHE A 162 -16.10 7.55 -33.38
C PHE A 162 -15.37 8.61 -32.54
N ALA A 163 -15.55 9.87 -32.95
CA ALA A 163 -15.12 11.02 -32.23
C ALA A 163 -16.05 11.06 -31.03
N PHE A 164 -15.66 10.39 -29.95
CA PHE A 164 -15.84 11.02 -28.66
C PHE A 164 -15.22 12.39 -28.86
N GLU A 165 -16.05 13.41 -29.03
CA GLU A 165 -15.58 14.78 -28.96
C GLU A 165 -14.73 14.79 -27.69
N LYS A 166 -13.41 14.95 -27.86
CA LYS A 166 -12.56 15.41 -26.78
C LYS A 166 -13.25 16.73 -26.41
N ARG A 167 -14.18 16.69 -25.45
CA ARG A 167 -14.48 17.87 -24.64
C ARG A 167 -13.11 18.41 -24.35
N GLU A 168 -12.89 19.63 -24.85
CA GLU A 168 -11.67 20.41 -24.71
C GLU A 168 -10.89 19.86 -23.53
N GLU A 169 -9.69 19.33 -23.78
CA GLU A 169 -8.82 18.77 -22.76
C GLU A 169 -9.05 19.54 -21.48
N GLN A 170 -9.89 18.99 -20.59
CA GLN A 170 -10.09 19.54 -19.27
C GLN A 170 -8.70 19.41 -18.72
N ALA A 171 -7.97 20.53 -18.72
CA ALA A 171 -6.54 20.57 -18.46
C ALA A 171 -6.34 19.63 -17.29
N ILE A 172 -5.72 18.47 -17.54
CA ILE A 172 -5.66 17.39 -16.54
C ILE A 172 -5.19 18.08 -15.29
N ALA A 173 -6.08 18.19 -14.30
CA ALA A 173 -5.81 19.04 -13.16
C ALA A 173 -4.44 18.64 -12.65
N LYS A 174 -3.48 19.57 -12.62
CA LYS A 174 -2.05 19.27 -12.40
C LYS A 174 -1.78 18.44 -11.13
N GLY A 175 -2.78 18.32 -10.25
CA GLY A 175 -2.68 17.72 -8.95
C GLY A 175 -2.19 18.73 -7.94
N ASN A 176 -2.41 18.44 -6.66
CA ASN A 176 -1.76 19.16 -5.57
C ASN A 176 -0.53 18.35 -5.15
N ILE A 177 0.53 19.04 -4.71
CA ILE A 177 1.68 18.42 -4.08
C ILE A 177 1.30 18.21 -2.61
N GLN A 178 0.76 17.05 -2.29
CA GLN A 178 0.28 16.70 -0.96
C GLN A 178 0.02 15.20 -0.85
N VAL A 179 0.04 14.70 0.38
CA VAL A 179 -0.30 13.33 0.74
C VAL A 179 -1.27 13.31 1.92
N ASN A 180 -2.13 12.30 1.92
CA ASN A 180 -3.03 11.99 3.04
C ASN A 180 -2.59 10.67 3.66
N GLU A 181 -2.68 10.55 4.98
CA GLU A 181 -2.20 9.39 5.74
C GLU A 181 -2.82 8.07 5.25
N PHE A 182 -4.15 7.98 5.24
CA PHE A 182 -4.83 6.75 4.87
C PHE A 182 -4.70 6.46 3.37
N ASP A 183 -4.60 7.46 2.50
CA ASP A 183 -4.35 7.24 1.07
C ASP A 183 -2.95 6.70 0.84
N SER A 184 -1.98 7.18 1.63
CA SER A 184 -0.58 6.76 1.56
C SER A 184 -0.42 5.33 2.04
N HIS A 185 -0.98 4.98 3.19
CA HIS A 185 -0.98 3.60 3.67
C HIS A 185 -1.71 2.65 2.73
N PHE A 186 -2.84 3.07 2.16
CA PHE A 186 -3.53 2.27 1.15
C PHE A 186 -2.66 2.08 -0.10
N THR A 187 -2.02 3.15 -0.59
CA THR A 187 -1.08 3.07 -1.72
C THR A 187 0.04 2.06 -1.43
N ILE A 188 0.66 2.11 -0.25
CA ILE A 188 1.70 1.15 0.13
C ILE A 188 1.17 -0.29 0.09
N VAL A 189 -0.01 -0.55 0.67
CA VAL A 189 -0.67 -1.87 0.63
C VAL A 189 -0.93 -2.34 -0.80
N GLN A 190 -1.43 -1.45 -1.68
CA GLN A 190 -1.63 -1.77 -3.10
C GLN A 190 -0.31 -2.12 -3.79
N ARG A 191 0.77 -1.40 -3.48
CA ARG A 191 2.11 -1.68 -4.04
C ARG A 191 2.65 -3.01 -3.54
N THR A 192 2.41 -3.37 -2.27
CA THR A 192 2.75 -4.70 -1.73
C THR A 192 2.02 -5.79 -2.50
N PHE A 193 0.70 -5.71 -2.67
CA PHE A 193 -0.05 -6.74 -3.40
C PHE A 193 0.31 -6.80 -4.88
N ALA A 194 0.58 -5.67 -5.52
CA ALA A 194 1.06 -5.64 -6.91
C ALA A 194 2.44 -6.30 -7.06
N LEU A 195 3.33 -6.12 -6.08
CA LEU A 195 4.63 -6.80 -6.03
C LEU A 195 4.43 -8.32 -5.88
N LEU A 196 3.59 -8.74 -4.94
CA LEU A 196 3.31 -10.14 -4.66
C LEU A 196 2.66 -10.88 -5.85
N ALA A 197 1.79 -10.19 -6.58
CA ALA A 197 1.14 -10.73 -7.77
C ALA A 197 2.12 -10.91 -8.95
N ALA A 198 3.14 -10.06 -9.07
CA ALA A 198 4.13 -10.12 -10.13
C ALA A 198 5.25 -11.15 -9.87
N GLU A 199 6.04 -11.43 -10.91
CA GLU A 199 7.32 -12.14 -10.76
C GLU A 199 8.35 -11.25 -10.05
N PRO A 200 9.30 -11.83 -9.28
CA PRO A 200 10.37 -11.07 -8.66
C PRO A 200 11.18 -10.27 -9.70
N ASP A 201 11.27 -8.95 -9.51
CA ASP A 201 12.00 -8.05 -10.39
C ASP A 201 13.10 -7.32 -9.60
N LYS A 202 14.33 -7.33 -10.14
CA LYS A 202 15.49 -6.66 -9.54
C LYS A 202 15.26 -5.16 -9.29
N ARG A 203 14.38 -4.53 -10.07
CA ARG A 203 14.04 -3.11 -9.93
C ARG A 203 13.15 -2.81 -8.73
N SER A 204 12.35 -3.77 -8.27
CA SER A 204 11.54 -3.63 -7.05
C SER A 204 12.17 -4.29 -5.82
N GLN A 205 13.23 -5.08 -6.02
CA GLN A 205 13.84 -5.92 -4.98
C GLN A 205 14.29 -5.14 -3.75
N ALA A 206 14.84 -3.93 -3.91
CA ALA A 206 15.29 -3.12 -2.77
C ALA A 206 14.14 -2.77 -1.80
N LEU A 207 12.91 -2.60 -2.30
CA LEU A 207 11.75 -2.22 -1.49
C LEU A 207 10.95 -3.44 -0.99
N ALA A 208 11.20 -4.63 -1.55
CA ALA A 208 10.42 -5.83 -1.26
C ALA A 208 10.45 -6.23 0.23
N PRO A 209 11.62 -6.29 0.93
CA PRO A 209 11.64 -6.66 2.35
C PRO A 209 10.77 -5.75 3.21
N TYR A 210 10.87 -4.43 3.00
CA TYR A 210 10.03 -3.44 3.68
C TYR A 210 8.54 -3.70 3.45
N LEU A 211 8.13 -3.86 2.18
CA LEU A 211 6.72 -4.03 1.83
C LEU A 211 6.10 -5.26 2.47
N LEU A 212 6.87 -6.34 2.60
CA LEU A 212 6.41 -7.61 3.16
C LEU A 212 6.41 -7.62 4.70
N ASP A 213 7.43 -7.05 5.34
CA ASP A 213 7.52 -7.01 6.80
C ASP A 213 6.51 -6.01 7.40
N TYR A 214 6.34 -4.84 6.78
CA TYR A 214 5.47 -3.78 7.31
C TYR A 214 4.02 -3.84 6.81
N LEU A 215 3.66 -4.79 5.94
CA LEU A 215 2.28 -4.98 5.47
C LEU A 215 1.25 -5.03 6.61
N PRO A 216 1.41 -5.87 7.67
CA PRO A 216 0.41 -5.92 8.73
C PRO A 216 0.26 -4.59 9.47
N ARG A 217 1.35 -3.83 9.65
CA ARG A 217 1.30 -2.52 10.30
C ARG A 217 0.53 -1.49 9.48
N HIS A 218 0.75 -1.45 8.16
CA HIS A 218 -0.03 -0.57 7.26
C HIS A 218 -1.51 -0.94 7.25
N LEU A 219 -1.83 -2.24 7.21
CA LEU A 219 -3.19 -2.73 7.34
C LEU A 219 -3.84 -2.32 8.67
N GLY A 220 -3.07 -2.32 9.76
CA GLY A 220 -3.50 -1.87 11.08
C GLY A 220 -3.86 -0.38 11.13
N VAL A 221 -3.11 0.48 10.42
CA VAL A 221 -3.48 1.91 10.29
C VAL A 221 -4.78 2.06 9.52
N LEU A 222 -4.93 1.36 8.40
CA LEU A 222 -6.13 1.44 7.56
C LEU A 222 -7.42 1.02 8.29
N ARG A 223 -7.33 0.18 9.33
CA ARG A 223 -8.48 -0.18 10.18
C ARG A 223 -8.97 0.99 11.05
N GLN A 224 -8.12 1.97 11.31
CA GLN A 224 -8.44 3.14 12.10
C GLN A 224 -9.12 4.24 11.26
N ALA A 225 -9.21 4.03 9.94
CA ALA A 225 -9.82 4.98 9.03
C ALA A 225 -11.32 5.14 9.30
N THR A 226 -11.74 6.36 9.62
CA THR A 226 -13.13 6.69 9.94
C THR A 226 -13.56 7.97 9.22
N GLY A 227 -14.86 8.27 9.24
CA GLY A 227 -15.40 9.51 8.67
C GLY A 227 -15.08 9.65 7.17
N LEU A 228 -14.42 10.75 6.80
CA LEU A 228 -14.09 11.05 5.40
C LEU A 228 -13.05 10.08 4.82
N ASP A 229 -12.18 9.52 5.68
CA ASP A 229 -11.16 8.56 5.31
C ASP A 229 -11.65 7.12 5.34
N LEU A 230 -12.92 6.85 5.59
CA LEU A 230 -13.44 5.49 5.50
C LEU A 230 -13.16 4.88 4.11
N LEU A 231 -12.56 3.69 4.08
CA LEU A 231 -12.24 2.99 2.83
C LEU A 231 -13.51 2.65 2.04
N THR A 232 -13.43 2.77 0.72
CA THR A 232 -14.54 2.38 -0.17
C THR A 232 -14.69 0.86 -0.23
N ASP A 233 -15.86 0.38 -0.64
CA ASP A 233 -16.11 -1.04 -0.93
C ASP A 233 -15.03 -1.64 -1.84
N SER A 234 -14.64 -0.94 -2.90
CA SER A 234 -13.64 -1.43 -3.85
C SER A 234 -12.28 -1.64 -3.19
N GLN A 235 -11.87 -0.71 -2.32
CA GLN A 235 -10.59 -0.80 -1.62
C GLN A 235 -10.60 -1.93 -0.58
N ASN A 236 -11.70 -2.11 0.14
CA ASN A 236 -11.86 -3.25 1.06
C ASN A 236 -11.76 -4.59 0.30
N ARG A 237 -12.39 -4.69 -0.88
CA ARG A 237 -12.32 -5.89 -1.74
C ARG A 237 -10.90 -6.17 -2.21
N GLU A 238 -10.18 -5.13 -2.65
CA GLU A 238 -8.79 -5.24 -3.08
C GLU A 238 -7.87 -5.74 -1.96
N ILE A 239 -8.05 -5.26 -0.73
CA ILE A 239 -7.35 -5.78 0.44
C ILE A 239 -7.68 -7.25 0.66
N GLY A 240 -8.96 -7.62 0.57
CA GLY A 240 -9.41 -9.01 0.68
C GLY A 240 -8.76 -9.94 -0.33
N ASP A 241 -8.73 -9.55 -1.60
CA ASP A 241 -8.15 -10.35 -2.69
C ASP A 241 -6.62 -10.50 -2.52
N GLY A 242 -5.94 -9.44 -2.08
CA GLY A 242 -4.51 -9.47 -1.76
C GLY A 242 -4.17 -10.42 -0.62
N LEU A 243 -4.91 -10.35 0.49
CA LEU A 243 -4.72 -11.23 1.64
C LEU A 243 -5.05 -12.69 1.34
N PHE A 244 -6.12 -12.93 0.59
CA PHE A 244 -6.45 -14.27 0.11
C PHE A 244 -5.29 -14.85 -0.71
N SER A 245 -4.80 -14.09 -1.70
CA SER A 245 -3.70 -14.53 -2.56
C SER A 245 -2.41 -14.81 -1.78
N LEU A 246 -2.13 -14.03 -0.74
CA LEU A 246 -0.95 -14.21 0.10
C LEU A 246 -0.97 -15.52 0.90
N PHE A 247 -2.10 -15.86 1.52
CA PHE A 247 -2.18 -16.94 2.51
C PHE A 247 -2.76 -18.25 2.00
N GLU A 248 -3.53 -18.24 0.90
CA GLU A 248 -4.29 -19.41 0.49
C GLU A 248 -3.40 -20.62 0.15
N SER A 249 -2.28 -20.40 -0.55
CA SER A 249 -1.42 -21.50 -1.04
C SER A 249 -0.01 -21.51 -0.45
N GLY A 250 0.47 -20.39 0.09
CA GLY A 250 1.88 -20.23 0.49
C GLY A 250 2.86 -20.00 -0.67
N GLU A 251 2.46 -20.27 -1.91
CA GLU A 251 3.30 -20.13 -3.11
C GLU A 251 3.81 -18.70 -3.32
N VAL A 252 3.00 -17.70 -2.95
CA VAL A 252 3.37 -16.29 -3.07
C VAL A 252 4.60 -15.97 -2.20
N ILE A 253 4.68 -16.53 -0.99
CA ILE A 253 5.85 -16.40 -0.10
C ILE A 253 7.07 -17.12 -0.69
N ALA A 254 6.88 -18.33 -1.22
CA ALA A 254 7.98 -19.07 -1.85
C ALA A 254 8.56 -18.35 -3.06
N LYS A 255 7.69 -17.78 -3.90
CA LYS A 255 8.09 -16.99 -5.08
C LYS A 255 8.95 -15.77 -4.70
N HIS A 256 8.62 -15.10 -3.60
CA HIS A 256 9.32 -13.91 -3.12
C HIS A 256 10.29 -14.19 -1.97
N TRP A 257 10.70 -15.45 -1.78
CA TRP A 257 11.46 -15.91 -0.61
C TRP A 257 12.73 -15.10 -0.32
N ALA A 258 13.45 -14.66 -1.36
CA ALA A 258 14.66 -13.85 -1.22
C ALA A 258 14.41 -12.46 -0.57
N SER A 259 13.14 -12.04 -0.42
CA SER A 259 12.76 -10.81 0.27
C SER A 259 12.19 -11.09 1.67
N CYS A 260 12.18 -12.35 2.11
CA CYS A 260 11.59 -12.80 3.37
C CYS A 260 12.59 -12.86 4.53
N ASP A 261 13.83 -12.40 4.33
CA ASP A 261 14.94 -12.54 5.30
C ASP A 261 14.66 -11.82 6.61
N GLU A 262 14.08 -10.62 6.53
CA GLU A 262 13.81 -9.76 7.68
C GLU A 262 12.38 -9.87 8.22
N LEU A 263 11.53 -10.67 7.58
CA LEU A 263 10.12 -10.78 7.96
C LEU A 263 9.98 -11.35 9.37
N THR A 264 9.14 -10.75 10.20
CA THR A 264 8.94 -11.19 11.58
C THR A 264 7.50 -11.50 11.97
N TRP A 265 6.50 -11.09 11.17
CA TRP A 265 5.09 -11.29 11.50
C TRP A 265 4.69 -12.77 11.69
N TYR A 266 5.37 -13.74 11.07
CA TYR A 266 5.01 -15.17 11.17
C TYR A 266 5.07 -15.75 12.60
N ARG A 267 5.74 -15.05 13.52
CA ARG A 267 5.89 -15.41 14.94
C ARG A 267 5.30 -14.36 15.88
N ASN A 268 4.65 -13.32 15.34
CA ASN A 268 4.09 -12.22 16.11
C ASN A 268 2.56 -12.20 15.97
N ARG A 269 1.85 -12.59 17.04
CA ARG A 269 0.38 -12.63 17.04
C ARG A 269 -0.27 -11.27 16.82
N ASP A 270 0.32 -10.20 17.33
CA ASP A 270 -0.23 -8.85 17.21
C ASP A 270 -0.21 -8.38 15.74
N GLU A 271 0.85 -8.74 15.01
CA GLU A 271 0.94 -8.47 13.57
C GLU A 271 -0.02 -9.35 12.77
N LEU A 272 -0.12 -10.64 13.10
CA LEU A 272 -1.08 -11.55 12.46
C LEU A 272 -2.54 -11.15 12.71
N ASP A 273 -2.83 -10.53 13.85
CA ASP A 273 -4.18 -10.08 14.17
C ASP A 273 -4.66 -8.99 13.20
N ASN A 274 -3.75 -8.17 12.66
CA ASN A 274 -4.10 -7.22 11.61
C ASN A 274 -4.63 -7.94 10.36
N PHE A 275 -4.00 -9.04 9.93
CA PHE A 275 -4.50 -9.85 8.81
C PHE A 275 -5.84 -10.52 9.13
N LEU A 276 -5.94 -11.16 10.29
CA LEU A 276 -7.15 -11.87 10.70
C LEU A 276 -8.35 -10.93 10.86
N THR A 277 -8.14 -9.73 11.39
CA THR A 277 -9.19 -8.72 11.54
C THR A 277 -9.75 -8.30 10.18
N TRP A 278 -8.88 -8.09 9.19
CA TRP A 278 -9.31 -7.84 7.81
C TRP A 278 -10.08 -9.02 7.21
N LEU A 279 -9.63 -10.25 7.45
CA LEU A 279 -10.28 -11.48 6.97
C LEU A 279 -11.56 -11.86 7.76
N LYS A 280 -11.89 -11.12 8.82
CA LYS A 280 -13.15 -11.22 9.57
C LYS A 280 -14.12 -10.07 9.24
N ASP A 281 -13.67 -9.06 8.49
CA ASP A 281 -14.50 -7.93 8.12
C ASP A 281 -15.68 -8.39 7.22
N PRO A 282 -16.95 -8.06 7.55
CA PRO A 282 -18.10 -8.55 6.81
C PRO A 282 -18.10 -8.20 5.31
N LEU A 283 -17.58 -7.02 4.93
CA LEU A 283 -17.51 -6.61 3.52
C LEU A 283 -16.48 -7.45 2.77
N VAL A 284 -15.33 -7.69 3.39
CA VAL A 284 -14.24 -8.51 2.85
C VAL A 284 -14.67 -9.97 2.75
N VAL A 285 -15.19 -10.54 3.84
CA VAL A 285 -15.71 -11.92 3.89
C VAL A 285 -16.81 -12.11 2.85
N GLY A 286 -17.77 -11.18 2.78
CA GLY A 286 -18.86 -11.23 1.82
C GLY A 286 -18.38 -11.17 0.37
N HIS A 287 -17.31 -10.43 0.08
CA HIS A 287 -16.65 -10.42 -1.23
C HIS A 287 -15.95 -11.74 -1.54
N ILE A 288 -14.99 -12.15 -0.71
CA ILE A 288 -14.18 -13.36 -0.92
C ILE A 288 -15.09 -14.60 -1.10
N ARG A 289 -16.17 -14.71 -0.30
CA ARG A 289 -17.13 -15.82 -0.42
C ARG A 289 -17.89 -15.86 -1.75
N ARG A 290 -18.12 -14.71 -2.38
CA ARG A 290 -18.82 -14.60 -3.67
C ARG A 290 -17.94 -14.98 -4.85
N VAL A 291 -16.62 -14.79 -4.75
CA VAL A 291 -15.67 -15.08 -5.83
C VAL A 291 -15.69 -16.56 -6.24
N GLY A 292 -15.75 -17.49 -5.27
CA GLY A 292 -15.72 -18.92 -5.61
C GLY A 292 -15.90 -19.87 -4.42
N LYS A 293 -16.12 -21.15 -4.73
CA LYS A 293 -16.26 -22.22 -3.71
C LYS A 293 -14.96 -22.40 -2.91
N ARG A 294 -13.83 -22.46 -3.60
CA ARG A 294 -12.50 -22.62 -2.99
C ARG A 294 -12.23 -21.54 -1.92
N ASN A 295 -12.55 -20.29 -2.23
CA ASN A 295 -12.42 -19.16 -1.31
C ASN A 295 -13.32 -19.29 -0.06
N ARG A 296 -14.55 -19.80 -0.24
CA ARG A 296 -15.45 -20.10 0.89
C ARG A 296 -14.87 -21.19 1.78
N ASP A 297 -14.44 -22.29 1.18
CA ASP A 297 -13.90 -23.45 1.90
C ASP A 297 -12.63 -23.06 2.69
N TRP A 298 -11.79 -22.17 2.14
CA TRP A 298 -10.63 -21.61 2.85
C TRP A 298 -11.03 -20.69 4.00
N LEU A 299 -11.96 -19.76 3.80
CA LEU A 299 -12.46 -18.88 4.87
C LEU A 299 -13.15 -19.66 6.00
N ASP A 300 -13.90 -20.71 5.65
CA ASP A 300 -14.56 -21.57 6.62
C ASP A 300 -13.52 -22.30 7.48
N GLN A 301 -12.37 -22.73 6.92
CA GLN A 301 -11.26 -23.30 7.70
C GLN A 301 -10.59 -22.30 8.65
N LEU A 302 -10.57 -21.02 8.29
CA LEU A 302 -10.01 -19.96 9.16
C LEU A 302 -10.96 -19.58 10.31
N THR A 303 -12.27 -19.62 10.06
CA THR A 303 -13.30 -19.10 10.99
C THR A 303 -13.90 -20.18 11.87
N GLN A 304 -14.12 -21.37 11.32
CA GLN A 304 -14.46 -22.54 12.10
C GLN A 304 -13.14 -23.07 12.64
N SER A 305 -12.96 -23.11 13.96
CA SER A 305 -11.86 -23.84 14.62
C SER A 305 -12.01 -25.37 14.40
N ALA A 306 -12.23 -25.78 13.15
CA ALA A 306 -12.56 -27.13 12.71
C ALA A 306 -11.33 -28.03 12.58
N GLY A 307 -10.19 -27.57 13.11
CA GLY A 307 -8.97 -28.35 13.26
C GLY A 307 -8.28 -28.04 14.59
N ASP A 308 -7.27 -28.83 14.92
CA ASP A 308 -6.46 -28.71 16.14
C ASP A 308 -5.61 -27.41 16.21
N LEU A 309 -5.78 -26.49 15.26
CA LEU A 309 -5.02 -25.24 15.15
C LEU A 309 -5.88 -24.04 15.55
N ASP A 310 -5.28 -23.10 16.26
CA ASP A 310 -5.89 -21.80 16.53
C ASP A 310 -5.94 -20.93 15.25
N PRO A 311 -6.64 -19.78 15.25
CA PRO A 311 -6.82 -18.96 14.04
C PRO A 311 -5.50 -18.49 13.39
N TYR A 312 -4.45 -18.28 14.19
CA TYR A 312 -3.12 -17.93 13.70
C TYR A 312 -2.44 -19.11 13.00
N GLY A 313 -2.54 -20.30 13.62
CA GLY A 313 -2.13 -21.57 13.06
C GLY A 313 -2.80 -21.86 11.72
N ALA A 314 -4.12 -21.65 11.64
CA ALA A 314 -4.90 -21.85 10.43
C ALA A 314 -4.51 -20.87 9.31
N LEU A 315 -4.26 -19.59 9.63
CA LEU A 315 -3.84 -18.58 8.65
C LEU A 315 -2.51 -18.92 7.99
N LEU A 316 -1.54 -19.38 8.78
CA LEU A 316 -0.18 -19.65 8.29
C LEU A 316 0.02 -21.07 7.78
N LYS A 317 -0.97 -21.94 7.88
CA LYS A 317 -0.84 -23.37 7.62
C LYS A 317 -0.21 -23.69 6.25
N GLU A 318 -0.78 -23.16 5.17
CA GLU A 318 -0.27 -23.47 3.83
C GLU A 318 1.08 -22.77 3.55
N VAL A 319 1.30 -21.56 4.09
CA VAL A 319 2.62 -20.89 4.05
C VAL A 319 3.69 -21.78 4.71
N MET A 320 3.43 -22.26 5.92
CA MET A 320 4.40 -23.06 6.68
C MET A 320 4.63 -24.44 6.06
N LYS A 321 3.60 -25.00 5.42
CA LYS A 321 3.73 -26.25 4.67
C LYS A 321 4.68 -26.09 3.48
N VAL A 322 4.55 -25.02 2.70
CA VAL A 322 5.47 -24.73 1.59
C VAL A 322 6.89 -24.48 2.11
N VAL A 323 7.03 -23.71 3.19
CA VAL A 323 8.34 -23.49 3.84
C VAL A 323 8.97 -24.80 4.31
N ALA A 324 8.19 -25.70 4.91
CA ALA A 324 8.66 -27.03 5.32
C ALA A 324 9.07 -27.91 4.15
N GLN A 325 8.30 -27.90 3.05
CA GLN A 325 8.65 -28.63 1.84
C GLN A 325 9.99 -28.16 1.28
N HIS A 326 10.18 -26.84 1.12
CA HIS A 326 11.47 -26.33 0.65
C HIS A 326 12.61 -26.63 1.62
N TRP A 327 12.39 -26.52 2.93
CA TRP A 327 13.43 -26.86 3.91
C TRP A 327 13.87 -28.33 3.86
N LEU A 328 12.94 -29.26 3.62
CA LEU A 328 13.21 -30.70 3.64
C LEU A 328 13.64 -31.27 2.27
N GLU A 329 13.11 -30.71 1.18
CA GLU A 329 13.22 -31.29 -0.16
C GLU A 329 14.11 -30.47 -1.11
N ASN A 330 14.34 -29.18 -0.82
CA ASN A 330 15.05 -28.27 -1.73
C ASN A 330 16.27 -27.59 -1.07
N ASN A 331 17.46 -27.83 -1.64
CA ASN A 331 18.71 -27.23 -1.16
C ASN A 331 18.97 -25.80 -1.70
N GLU A 332 18.05 -25.21 -2.47
CA GLU A 332 18.18 -23.85 -3.00
C GLU A 332 18.02 -22.77 -1.92
N TRP A 333 17.30 -23.07 -0.84
CA TRP A 333 17.08 -22.12 0.25
C TRP A 333 18.13 -22.27 1.36
N ALA A 334 18.54 -21.14 1.93
CA ALA A 334 19.44 -21.16 3.08
C ALA A 334 18.75 -21.82 4.28
N VAL A 335 19.23 -22.98 4.71
CA VAL A 335 18.61 -23.87 5.71
C VAL A 335 18.14 -23.16 6.99
N GLN A 336 18.87 -22.14 7.44
CA GLN A 336 18.60 -21.43 8.69
C GLN A 336 17.25 -20.70 8.70
N GLN A 337 16.89 -20.03 7.61
CA GLN A 337 15.74 -19.15 7.58
C GLN A 337 14.40 -19.91 7.57
N PRO A 338 14.19 -20.95 6.73
CA PRO A 338 13.01 -21.81 6.83
C PRO A 338 12.87 -22.47 8.21
N PHE A 339 13.99 -22.91 8.78
CA PHE A 339 14.00 -23.47 10.14
C PHE A 339 13.51 -22.46 11.18
N GLN A 340 13.97 -21.21 11.14
CA GLN A 340 13.51 -20.15 12.05
C GLN A 340 12.02 -19.85 11.90
N TRP A 341 11.51 -19.84 10.66
CA TRP A 341 10.08 -19.68 10.38
C TRP A 341 9.25 -20.78 11.02
N LEU A 342 9.62 -22.04 10.79
CA LEU A 342 8.94 -23.20 11.35
C LEU A 342 9.02 -23.24 12.88
N GLN A 343 10.19 -22.93 13.45
CA GLN A 343 10.37 -22.87 14.90
C GLN A 343 9.48 -21.79 15.54
N GLY A 344 9.44 -20.59 14.95
CA GLY A 344 8.60 -19.49 15.42
C GLY A 344 7.11 -19.83 15.34
N PHE A 345 6.69 -20.44 14.23
CA PHE A 345 5.32 -20.93 14.05
C PHE A 345 4.93 -21.98 15.10
N ILE A 346 5.75 -23.01 15.31
CA ILE A 346 5.50 -24.07 16.30
C ILE A 346 5.42 -23.47 17.70
N ALA A 347 6.37 -22.59 18.07
CA ALA A 347 6.32 -21.92 19.37
C ALA A 347 5.01 -21.14 19.52
N MET A 348 4.63 -20.34 18.53
CA MET A 348 3.41 -19.55 18.55
C MET A 348 2.16 -20.42 18.74
N VAL A 349 2.04 -21.55 18.03
CA VAL A 349 0.86 -22.43 18.09
C VAL A 349 0.83 -23.29 19.36
N CYS A 350 1.99 -23.83 19.79
CA CYS A 350 2.07 -24.73 20.94
C CYS A 350 1.90 -24.03 22.29
N PHE A 351 2.42 -22.80 22.47
CA PHE A 351 2.24 -22.08 23.74
C PHE A 351 0.78 -21.75 24.05
N SER A 352 -0.08 -21.67 23.04
CA SER A 352 -1.52 -21.44 23.20
C SER A 352 -2.29 -22.66 23.68
N HIS A 353 -1.81 -23.87 23.37
CA HIS A 353 -2.43 -25.11 23.83
C HIS A 353 -2.15 -25.41 25.32
N PHE A 354 -1.07 -24.87 25.89
CA PHE A 354 -0.70 -25.07 27.30
C PHE A 354 -1.14 -23.93 28.24
N GLY A 355 -1.68 -22.84 27.70
CA GLY A 355 -1.95 -21.60 28.45
C GLY A 355 -3.27 -21.52 29.25
N LEU A 356 -4.21 -22.46 29.13
CA LEU A 356 -5.54 -22.35 29.78
C LEU A 356 -6.11 -23.64 30.40
N SER A 357 -5.39 -24.76 30.41
CA SER A 357 -5.89 -26.01 31.00
C SER A 357 -5.43 -26.28 32.44
N GLY A 358 -4.62 -25.40 33.05
CA GLY A 358 -3.99 -25.64 34.35
C GLY A 358 -4.53 -24.85 35.56
N LEU A 359 -5.44 -23.89 35.37
CA LEU A 359 -5.90 -22.99 36.45
C LEU A 359 -7.43 -22.93 36.50
N THR A 360 -8.07 -24.04 36.85
CA THR A 360 -9.36 -24.09 37.58
C THR A 360 -9.77 -25.54 37.76
N LYS A 361 -9.26 -26.17 38.81
CA LYS A 361 -9.89 -27.27 39.57
C LYS A 361 -9.05 -27.53 40.81
N ARG A 362 -9.33 -26.75 41.86
CA ARG A 362 -9.21 -27.21 43.25
C ARG A 362 -10.62 -27.40 43.77
#